data_AF-A0A9Q0NQM4-F1
#
_entry.id   AF-A0A9Q0NQM4-F1
#
_cell.length_a   1.000
_cell.length_b   1.000
_cell.length_c   1.000
_cell.angle_alpha   90.00
_cell.angle_beta   90.00
_cell.angle_gamma   90.00
#
_symmetry.space_group_name_H-M   'P 1'
#
loop_
_entity.id
_entity.type
_entity.pdbx_description
1 polymer ?
#
loop_
_entity_poly.entity_id
_entity_poly.type
_entity_poly.pdbx_seq_one_letter_code
_entity_poly.pdbx_strand_id
1 'polypeptide(L)'
;MMCGACVSRVKSILSADERVESAVVNMLTETAAVKLKPEALLEGEASASIGESLARRLSECGFEAKKRVSGSGVAENVIKVERY
;
A
#
# COMPACT_ATOMS: atom_id res chain seq x y z
N MET A 1 13.67 0.21 -5.82
CA MET A 1 12.92 -0.02 -7.10
C MET A 1 13.63 0.71 -8.22
N MET A 2 13.93 0.10 -9.39
CA MET A 2 14.88 0.72 -10.35
C MET A 2 14.26 1.36 -11.61
N CYS A 3 13.03 1.02 -12.00
CA CYS A 3 12.40 1.60 -13.19
C CYS A 3 10.86 1.57 -13.13
N GLY A 4 10.21 2.24 -14.09
CA GLY A 4 8.74 2.24 -14.20
C GLY A 4 8.11 0.86 -14.34
N ALA A 5 8.81 -0.12 -14.91
CA ALA A 5 8.32 -1.50 -14.97
C ALA A 5 8.25 -2.16 -13.59
N CYS A 6 9.21 -1.88 -12.70
CA CYS A 6 9.16 -2.32 -11.30
C CYS A 6 7.94 -1.73 -10.59
N VAL A 7 7.64 -0.44 -10.81
CA VAL A 7 6.49 0.25 -10.23
C VAL A 7 5.19 -0.43 -10.65
N SER A 8 5.01 -0.66 -11.94
CA SER A 8 3.84 -1.36 -12.48
C SER A 8 3.68 -2.77 -11.91
N ARG A 9 4.79 -3.51 -11.77
CA ARG A 9 4.78 -4.87 -11.21
C ARG A 9 4.40 -4.89 -9.74
N VAL A 10 4.99 -4.01 -8.92
CA VAL A 10 4.65 -3.87 -7.50
C VAL A 10 3.18 -3.46 -7.34
N LYS A 11 2.71 -2.49 -8.11
CA LYS A 11 1.30 -2.08 -8.10
C LYS A 11 0.36 -3.23 -8.46
N SER A 12 0.73 -4.03 -9.47
CA SER A 12 -0.07 -5.20 -9.89
C SER A 12 -0.13 -6.27 -8.80
N ILE A 13 0.98 -6.56 -8.11
CA ILE A 13 1.01 -7.53 -7.01
C ILE A 13 0.11 -7.08 -5.86
N LEU A 14 0.18 -5.80 -5.48
CA LEU A 14 -0.63 -5.23 -4.40
C LEU A 14 -2.12 -5.19 -4.78
N SER A 15 -2.45 -4.78 -6.00
CA SER A 15 -3.86 -4.66 -6.45
C SER A 15 -4.51 -6.00 -6.73
N ALA A 16 -3.74 -7.09 -6.81
CA ALA A 16 -4.26 -8.45 -6.95
C ALA A 16 -4.72 -9.06 -5.62
N ASP A 17 -4.42 -8.43 -4.48
CA ASP A 17 -4.97 -8.84 -3.19
C ASP A 17 -6.42 -8.38 -3.05
N GLU A 18 -7.33 -9.29 -2.74
CA GLU A 18 -8.77 -8.99 -2.65
C GLU A 18 -9.11 -7.98 -1.55
N ARG A 19 -8.27 -7.86 -0.52
CA ARG A 19 -8.43 -6.93 0.61
C ARG A 19 -8.03 -5.50 0.24
N VAL A 20 -7.40 -5.30 -0.93
CA VAL A 20 -6.92 -4.01 -1.39
C VAL A 20 -7.98 -3.33 -2.26
N GLU A 21 -8.31 -2.09 -1.93
CA GLU A 21 -9.18 -1.23 -2.74
C GLU A 21 -8.37 -0.52 -3.81
N SER A 22 -7.21 0.04 -3.44
CA SER A 22 -6.30 0.69 -4.38
C SER A 22 -4.87 0.72 -3.86
N ALA A 23 -3.90 0.80 -4.78
CA ALA A 23 -2.49 0.92 -4.47
C ALA A 23 -1.82 2.02 -5.30
N VAL A 24 -0.99 2.81 -4.65
CA VAL A 24 -0.14 3.84 -5.25
C VAL A 24 1.30 3.51 -4.90
N VAL A 25 2.18 3.57 -5.89
CA VAL A 25 3.60 3.26 -5.72
C VAL A 25 4.41 4.46 -6.17
N ASN A 26 5.29 4.94 -5.31
CA ASN A 26 6.21 6.03 -5.58
C ASN A 26 7.63 5.48 -5.64
N MET A 27 8.22 5.51 -6.83
CA MET A 27 9.59 5.06 -7.05
C MET A 27 10.63 5.99 -6.43
N LEU A 28 10.39 7.31 -6.44
CA LEU A 28 11.34 8.30 -5.94
C LEU A 28 11.57 8.15 -4.44
N THR A 29 10.52 7.81 -3.70
CA THR A 29 10.58 7.60 -2.25
C THR A 29 10.64 6.12 -1.87
N GLU A 30 10.66 5.22 -2.85
CA GLU A 30 10.60 3.77 -2.67
C GLU A 30 9.46 3.31 -1.74
N THR A 31 8.30 3.96 -1.84
CA THR A 31 7.15 3.67 -0.99
C THR A 31 5.95 3.17 -1.78
N ALA A 32 5.17 2.29 -1.16
CA ALA A 32 3.84 1.93 -1.64
C ALA A 32 2.81 2.29 -0.56
N ALA A 33 1.75 2.98 -0.96
CA ALA A 33 0.58 3.24 -0.15
C ALA A 33 -0.56 2.35 -0.64
N VAL A 34 -1.21 1.66 0.30
CA VAL A 34 -2.28 0.73 0.03
C VAL A 34 -3.51 1.17 0.79
N LYS A 35 -4.62 1.35 0.09
CA LYS A 35 -5.93 1.55 0.68
C LYS A 35 -6.60 0.19 0.78
N LEU A 36 -6.95 -0.20 2.00
CA LEU A 36 -7.68 -1.44 2.26
C LEU A 36 -9.17 -1.21 2.09
N LYS A 37 -9.86 -2.26 1.67
CA LYS A 37 -11.32 -2.28 1.64
C LYS A 37 -11.89 -2.24 3.08
N PRO A 38 -13.04 -1.60 3.29
CA PRO A 38 -13.66 -1.56 4.61
C PRO A 38 -14.01 -2.96 5.13
N GLU A 39 -14.40 -3.89 4.26
CA GLU A 39 -14.71 -5.27 4.64
C GLU A 39 -13.51 -5.97 5.29
N ALA A 40 -12.31 -5.79 4.73
CA ALA A 40 -11.08 -6.38 5.25
C ALA A 40 -10.69 -5.85 6.64
N LEU A 41 -11.17 -4.66 7.01
CA LEU A 41 -10.97 -4.09 8.36
C LEU A 41 -12.05 -4.56 9.35
N LEU A 42 -13.24 -4.90 8.86
CA LEU A 42 -14.37 -5.39 9.64
C LEU A 42 -14.23 -6.87 10.01
N GLU A 43 -13.52 -7.66 9.20
CA GLU A 43 -13.21 -9.08 9.47
C GLU A 43 -12.24 -9.29 10.66
N GLY A 44 -11.88 -8.23 11.38
CA GLY A 44 -11.03 -8.31 12.57
C GLY A 44 -9.54 -8.45 12.28
N GLU A 45 -9.16 -8.51 10.99
CA GLU A 45 -7.78 -8.44 10.57
C GLU A 45 -7.23 -7.03 10.83
N ALA A 46 -6.27 -6.93 11.75
CA ALA A 46 -5.59 -5.67 11.98
C ALA A 46 -4.91 -5.21 10.68
N SER A 47 -5.06 -3.92 10.33
CA SER A 47 -4.35 -3.30 9.19
C SER A 47 -2.83 -3.55 9.24
N ALA A 48 -2.30 -3.78 10.45
CA ALA A 48 -0.94 -4.21 10.68
C ALA A 48 -0.60 -5.58 10.09
N SER A 49 -1.44 -6.60 10.34
CA SER A 49 -1.30 -7.97 9.82
C SER A 49 -1.35 -7.97 8.29
N ILE A 50 -2.33 -7.27 7.72
CA ILE A 50 -2.50 -7.15 6.27
C ILE A 50 -1.27 -6.49 5.64
N GLY A 51 -0.77 -5.40 6.23
CA GLY A 51 0.44 -4.72 5.75
C GLY A 51 1.68 -5.62 5.77
N GLU A 52 1.82 -6.49 6.78
CA GLU A 52 2.92 -7.44 6.88
C GLU A 52 2.80 -8.58 5.85
N SER A 53 1.59 -9.09 5.64
CA SER A 53 1.27 -10.07 4.59
C SER A 53 1.62 -9.54 3.20
N LEU A 54 1.23 -8.30 2.87
CA LEU A 54 1.54 -7.67 1.58
C LEU A 54 3.05 -7.45 1.40
N ALA A 55 3.76 -7.02 2.45
CA ALA A 55 5.21 -6.84 2.41
C ALA A 55 5.95 -8.17 2.17
N ARG A 56 5.47 -9.25 2.79
CA ARG A 56 6.00 -10.60 2.56
C ARG A 56 5.80 -11.06 1.11
N ARG A 57 4.59 -10.89 0.56
CA ARG A 57 4.29 -11.23 -0.85
C ARG A 57 5.20 -10.50 -1.84
N LEU A 58 5.47 -9.21 -1.59
CA LEU A 58 6.40 -8.43 -2.40
C LEU A 58 7.82 -8.98 -2.32
N SER A 59 8.27 -9.34 -1.11
CA SER A 59 9.60 -9.90 -0.88
C SER A 59 9.77 -11.27 -1.57
N GLU A 60 8.75 -12.12 -1.53
CA GLU A 60 8.69 -13.40 -2.28
C GLU A 60 8.75 -13.20 -3.81
N CYS A 61 8.25 -12.05 -4.30
CA CYS A 61 8.35 -11.65 -5.70
C CYS A 61 9.67 -10.94 -6.07
N GLY A 62 10.64 -10.86 -5.14
CA GLY A 62 11.94 -10.22 -5.34
C GLY A 62 11.95 -8.71 -5.10
N PHE A 63 10.89 -8.15 -4.50
CA PHE A 63 10.82 -6.74 -4.08
C PHE A 63 10.95 -6.67 -2.56
N GLU A 64 12.17 -6.50 -2.05
CA GLU A 64 12.39 -6.33 -0.62
C GLU A 64 11.49 -5.23 -0.05
N ALA A 65 10.54 -5.63 0.78
CA ALA A 65 9.52 -4.75 1.31
C ALA A 65 9.34 -5.00 2.80
N LYS A 66 9.16 -3.92 3.54
CA LYS A 66 8.82 -3.95 4.97
C LYS A 66 7.64 -3.03 5.19
N LYS A 67 6.72 -3.44 6.06
CA LYS A 67 5.64 -2.56 6.49
C LYS A 67 6.28 -1.35 7.16
N ARG A 68 6.02 -0.15 6.62
CA ARG A 68 6.40 1.08 7.30
C ARG A 68 5.44 1.30 8.46
N VAL A 69 5.95 1.32 9.69
CA VAL A 69 5.21 1.77 10.85
C VAL A 69 5.15 3.30 10.79
N SER A 70 4.32 3.84 9.90
CA SER A 70 4.07 5.28 9.87
C SER A 70 3.14 5.59 11.05
N GLY A 71 3.66 6.26 12.08
CA GLY A 71 2.82 6.92 13.07
C GLY A 71 1.84 7.88 12.38
N SER A 72 0.56 7.74 12.68
CA SER A 72 -0.54 8.73 12.56
C SER A 72 -0.52 9.74 11.39
N GLY A 73 -0.11 9.36 10.18
CA GLY A 73 0.19 10.35 9.12
C GLY A 73 -0.43 10.14 7.74
N VAL A 74 -1.19 9.07 7.50
CA VAL A 74 -1.99 8.98 6.26
C VAL A 74 -3.38 9.51 6.60
N ALA A 75 -3.52 10.82 6.41
CA ALA A 75 -4.67 11.62 6.80
C ALA A 75 -6.01 10.90 6.56
N GLU A 76 -6.70 10.61 7.66
CA GLU A 76 -8.15 10.54 7.67
C GLU A 76 -8.68 11.85 7.04
N ASN A 77 -9.51 11.74 5.99
CA ASN A 77 -10.30 12.84 5.42
C ASN A 77 -9.55 13.90 4.56
N VAL A 78 -9.06 13.50 3.38
CA VAL A 78 -8.66 14.47 2.35
C VAL A 78 -9.88 15.27 1.87
N ILE A 79 -10.06 16.48 2.39
CA ILE A 79 -10.85 17.54 1.74
C ILE A 79 -9.84 18.51 1.11
N LYS A 80 -9.70 18.46 -0.21
CA LYS A 80 -8.93 19.43 -0.98
C LYS A 80 -9.85 20.58 -1.37
N VAL A 81 -9.66 21.76 -0.77
CA VAL A 81 -10.32 23.01 -1.20
C VAL A 81 -9.26 23.94 -1.78
N GLU A 82 -9.39 24.28 -3.07
CA GLU A 82 -8.59 25.29 -3.76
C GLU A 82 -9.45 26.55 -4.00
N ARG A 83 -9.10 27.68 -3.36
CA ARG A 83 -9.29 29.09 -3.79
C ARG A 83 -8.34 29.93 -2.93
N TYR A 84 -7.52 30.87 -3.39
CA TYR A 84 -7.50 31.76 -4.56
C TYR A 84 -6.13 31.75 -5.22
#